data_AF-A0A352GJX3-F1
#
_entry.id   AF-A0A352GJX3-F1
#
_cell.length_a   1.000
_cell.length_b   1.000
_cell.length_c   1.000
_cell.angle_alpha   90.00
_cell.angle_beta   90.00
_cell.angle_gamma   90.00
#
_symmetry.space_group_name_H-M   'P 1'
#
loop_
_entity.id
_entity.type
_entity.pdbx_description
1 polymer ?
#
loop_
_entity_poly.entity_id
_entity_poly.type
_entity_poly.pdbx_seq_one_letter_code
_entity_poly.pdbx_strand_id
1 'polypeptide(L)'
;PKVLVLYIVFVLTIGLSVMLAEFAIGRAGQRNPVGSFRALKGGAWPAAGGLGVIAGFVILSFYSVVGGWTLAYAIKSVTGALASNDPKVLGAAFGTFIADPLDVIGFHTAFMVLTLVIVAGGVRHGIERAARILMPILALLVIVLAVRAVTLDGAAKGIAFFLTPDFSKVTWNTVNAALGQAFFSLSLGMGTMITYASYLNRQVNLPKTAAQVTLLDTGFAVIAGLMILPAVFAFGFDPAAGPGLTFITLPAVFAQMPAGALFSFLFFTLLAIAALTSAVSIIEPVVSYLIDERKLSRRTATWGAGAVIWALGVPSALSLGPWKDITVGGKGILDAVDYLASNIMLPLGGILIALFVGWSVAARAVDEAQSGGDHPFALARVWIFICRFVAPAAVAWVMISGL
;
A
#
# COMPACT_ATOMS: atom_id res chain seq x y z
N PRO A 1 -15.16 -13.96 3.77
CA PRO A 1 -14.84 -12.65 3.13
C PRO A 1 -16.07 -11.75 3.21
N LYS A 2 -16.14 -11.14 4.38
CA LYS A 2 -17.29 -10.40 4.86
C LYS A 2 -17.25 -8.95 4.33
N VAL A 3 -16.29 -8.64 3.45
CA VAL A 3 -15.74 -7.30 3.20
C VAL A 3 -15.53 -6.98 1.71
N LEU A 4 -15.38 -7.97 0.81
CA LEU A 4 -14.92 -7.71 -0.57
C LEU A 4 -15.85 -6.75 -1.33
N VAL A 5 -17.16 -6.95 -1.24
CA VAL A 5 -18.14 -6.07 -1.91
C VAL A 5 -18.07 -4.65 -1.35
N LEU A 6 -17.99 -4.50 -0.02
CA LEU A 6 -17.86 -3.18 0.63
C LEU A 6 -16.55 -2.49 0.22
N TYR A 7 -15.45 -3.23 0.19
CA TYR A 7 -14.16 -2.75 -0.27
C TYR A 7 -14.25 -2.24 -1.72
N ILE A 8 -14.80 -3.04 -2.65
CA ILE A 8 -14.98 -2.64 -4.05
C ILE A 8 -15.84 -1.38 -4.16
N VAL A 9 -16.95 -1.31 -3.42
CA VAL A 9 -17.81 -0.12 -3.42
C VAL A 9 -17.04 1.10 -2.93
N PHE A 10 -16.32 1.02 -1.83
CA PHE A 10 -15.55 2.15 -1.30
C PHE A 10 -14.42 2.57 -2.22
N VAL A 11 -13.72 1.61 -2.83
CA VAL A 11 -12.65 1.86 -3.81
C VAL A 11 -13.20 2.55 -5.05
N LEU A 12 -14.31 2.08 -5.62
CA LEU A 12 -14.91 2.66 -6.83
C LEU A 12 -15.63 4.00 -6.60
N THR A 13 -15.93 4.36 -5.35
CA THR A 13 -16.63 5.61 -5.01
C THR A 13 -15.69 6.61 -4.34
N ILE A 14 -15.34 6.38 -3.08
CA ILE A 14 -14.52 7.27 -2.26
C ILE A 14 -13.07 7.22 -2.71
N GLY A 15 -12.49 6.02 -2.85
CA GLY A 15 -11.10 5.82 -3.25
C GLY A 15 -10.79 6.48 -4.59
N LEU A 16 -11.60 6.19 -5.61
CA LEU A 16 -11.50 6.78 -6.95
C LEU A 16 -11.62 8.31 -6.90
N SER A 17 -12.56 8.85 -6.11
CA SER A 17 -12.77 10.29 -5.99
C SER A 17 -11.58 11.01 -5.35
N VAL A 18 -11.00 10.43 -4.29
CA VAL A 18 -9.83 10.98 -3.61
C VAL A 18 -8.57 10.82 -4.47
N MET A 19 -8.42 9.70 -5.20
CA MET A 19 -7.35 9.54 -6.18
C MET A 19 -7.41 10.62 -7.26
N LEU A 20 -8.60 10.87 -7.82
CA LEU A 20 -8.78 11.93 -8.81
C LEU A 20 -8.51 13.32 -8.21
N ALA A 21 -8.82 13.53 -6.92
CA ALA A 21 -8.46 14.75 -6.20
C ALA A 21 -6.95 14.94 -6.08
N GLU A 22 -6.20 13.90 -5.68
CA GLU A 22 -4.73 13.94 -5.65
C GLU A 22 -4.15 14.20 -7.04
N PHE A 23 -4.69 13.54 -8.08
CA PHE A 23 -4.24 13.77 -9.46
C PHE A 23 -4.45 15.20 -9.92
N ALA A 24 -5.62 15.78 -9.64
CA ALA A 24 -5.93 17.16 -9.99
C ALA A 24 -5.02 18.15 -9.25
N ILE A 25 -4.77 17.94 -7.94
CA ILE A 25 -3.85 18.77 -7.16
C ILE A 25 -2.43 18.70 -7.73
N GLY A 26 -1.93 17.48 -7.93
CA GLY A 26 -0.56 17.25 -8.41
C GLY A 26 -0.33 17.86 -9.78
N ARG A 27 -1.23 17.58 -10.73
CA ARG A 27 -1.08 18.11 -12.09
C ARG A 27 -1.23 19.61 -12.16
N ALA A 28 -2.16 20.22 -11.41
CA ALA A 28 -2.31 21.67 -11.37
C ALA A 28 -1.11 22.35 -10.69
N GLY A 29 -0.52 21.71 -9.68
CA GLY A 29 0.58 22.25 -8.90
C GLY A 29 1.95 22.13 -9.56
N GLN A 30 2.19 21.06 -10.34
CA GLN A 30 3.48 20.68 -10.95
C GLN A 30 4.67 20.79 -9.97
N ARG A 31 4.41 20.42 -8.72
CA ARG A 31 5.35 20.52 -7.58
C ARG A 31 5.13 19.33 -6.65
N ASN A 32 6.06 19.11 -5.73
CA ASN A 32 5.86 18.26 -4.55
C ASN A 32 4.54 18.58 -3.80
N PRO A 33 4.05 17.68 -2.92
CA PRO A 33 2.77 17.88 -2.24
C PRO A 33 2.64 19.23 -1.52
N VAL A 34 3.63 19.62 -0.72
CA VAL A 34 3.62 20.90 0.03
C VAL A 34 3.57 22.09 -0.94
N GLY A 35 4.42 22.07 -1.96
CA GLY A 35 4.47 23.11 -2.98
C GLY A 35 3.18 23.23 -3.79
N SER A 36 2.51 22.10 -4.08
CA SER A 36 1.25 22.06 -4.83
C SER A 36 0.10 22.72 -4.05
N PHE A 37 -0.08 22.38 -2.76
CA PHE A 37 -1.08 23.07 -1.92
C PHE A 37 -0.76 24.57 -1.78
N ARG A 38 0.52 24.92 -1.65
CA ARG A 38 0.94 26.34 -1.55
C ARG A 38 0.60 27.12 -2.82
N ALA A 39 0.88 26.55 -3.98
CA ALA A 39 0.66 27.20 -5.26
C ALA A 39 -0.82 27.39 -5.61
N LEU A 40 -1.67 26.43 -5.26
CA LEU A 40 -3.08 26.46 -5.62
C LEU A 40 -3.94 27.34 -4.70
N LYS A 41 -3.57 27.46 -3.42
CA LYS A 41 -4.33 28.26 -2.45
C LYS A 41 -3.48 28.97 -1.40
N GLY A 42 -2.41 28.34 -0.92
CA GLY A 42 -1.59 28.88 0.18
C GLY A 42 -2.30 28.81 1.54
N GLY A 43 -1.97 29.74 2.44
CA GLY A 43 -2.50 29.74 3.81
C GLY A 43 -2.04 28.51 4.60
N ALA A 44 -2.97 27.85 5.31
CA ALA A 44 -2.68 26.65 6.11
C ALA A 44 -2.57 25.36 5.29
N TRP A 45 -3.03 25.33 4.03
CA TRP A 45 -3.07 24.13 3.18
C TRP A 45 -1.72 23.43 2.92
N PRO A 46 -0.57 24.13 2.86
CA PRO A 46 0.73 23.45 2.77
C PRO A 46 0.98 22.44 3.91
N ALA A 47 0.35 22.62 5.07
CA ALA A 47 0.41 21.67 6.17
C ALA A 47 -0.20 20.30 5.81
N ALA A 48 -1.23 20.25 4.96
CA ALA A 48 -1.81 19.00 4.47
C ALA A 48 -0.81 18.22 3.58
N GLY A 49 -0.09 18.93 2.71
CA GLY A 49 1.03 18.34 1.97
C GLY A 49 2.17 17.89 2.87
N GLY A 50 2.44 18.64 3.93
CA GLY A 50 3.47 18.31 4.93
C GLY A 50 3.12 17.04 5.70
N LEU A 51 1.85 16.90 6.10
CA LEU A 51 1.32 15.68 6.71
C LEU A 51 1.55 14.47 5.78
N GLY A 52 1.27 14.60 4.48
CA GLY A 52 1.50 13.52 3.52
C GLY A 52 2.98 13.12 3.41
N VAL A 53 3.88 14.09 3.32
CA VAL A 53 5.33 13.86 3.31
C VAL A 53 5.80 13.14 4.58
N ILE A 54 5.34 13.58 5.75
CA ILE A 54 5.67 12.93 7.03
C ILE A 54 5.04 11.53 7.08
N ALA A 55 3.82 11.33 6.54
CA ALA A 55 3.17 10.03 6.49
C ALA A 55 3.99 9.04 5.66
N GLY A 56 4.42 9.42 4.45
CA GLY A 56 5.27 8.55 3.63
C GLY A 56 6.60 8.22 4.31
N PHE A 57 7.20 9.19 5.00
CA PHE A 57 8.41 9.00 5.77
C PHE A 57 8.23 7.99 6.93
N VAL A 58 7.14 8.11 7.69
CA VAL A 58 6.80 7.19 8.79
C VAL A 58 6.43 5.80 8.25
N ILE A 59 5.63 5.72 7.19
CA ILE A 59 5.21 4.45 6.59
C ILE A 59 6.41 3.65 6.13
N LEU A 60 7.31 4.28 5.38
CA LEU A 60 8.46 3.56 4.83
C LEU A 60 9.38 2.98 5.92
N SER A 61 9.42 3.61 7.11
CA SER A 61 10.26 3.15 8.22
C SER A 61 9.91 1.71 8.65
N PHE A 62 8.63 1.40 8.87
CA PHE A 62 8.20 0.04 9.23
C PHE A 62 7.89 -0.82 8.00
N TYR A 63 7.43 -0.23 6.90
CA TYR A 63 7.10 -0.96 5.68
C TYR A 63 8.32 -1.69 5.11
N SER A 64 9.50 -1.08 5.19
CA SER A 64 10.76 -1.70 4.75
C SER A 64 11.25 -2.82 5.68
N VAL A 65 10.83 -2.86 6.94
CA VAL A 65 11.07 -4.00 7.84
C VAL A 65 10.29 -5.22 7.34
N VAL A 66 8.99 -5.05 7.11
CA VAL A 66 8.12 -6.10 6.57
C VAL A 66 8.58 -6.50 5.15
N GLY A 67 8.96 -5.54 4.32
CA GLY A 67 9.58 -5.76 3.03
C GLY A 67 10.84 -6.63 3.12
N GLY A 68 11.69 -6.39 4.13
CA GLY A 68 12.83 -7.24 4.46
C GLY A 68 12.45 -8.70 4.74
N TRP A 69 11.36 -8.94 5.49
CA TRP A 69 10.87 -10.30 5.75
C TRP A 69 10.52 -11.05 4.47
N THR A 70 9.96 -10.37 3.47
CA THR A 70 9.62 -10.98 2.18
C THR A 70 10.87 -11.44 1.42
N LEU A 71 11.95 -10.65 1.45
CA LEU A 71 13.25 -11.03 0.88
C LEU A 71 13.84 -12.24 1.60
N ALA A 72 13.81 -12.22 2.93
CA ALA A 72 14.29 -13.33 3.75
C ALA A 72 13.54 -14.63 3.43
N TYR A 73 12.22 -14.54 3.32
CA TYR A 73 11.38 -15.70 3.05
C TYR A 73 11.54 -16.23 1.62
N ALA A 74 11.76 -15.38 0.62
CA ALA A 74 12.12 -15.84 -0.72
C ALA A 74 13.41 -16.70 -0.69
N ILE A 75 14.43 -16.30 0.08
CA ILE A 75 15.65 -17.09 0.27
C ILE A 75 15.36 -18.37 1.07
N LYS A 76 14.59 -18.28 2.16
CA LYS A 76 14.22 -19.43 3.00
C LYS A 76 13.40 -20.48 2.23
N SER A 77 12.63 -20.08 1.20
CA SER A 77 11.88 -21.00 0.32
C SER A 77 12.79 -21.95 -0.48
N VAL A 78 13.97 -21.51 -0.90
CA VAL A 78 14.88 -22.33 -1.72
C VAL A 78 15.94 -23.08 -0.91
N THR A 79 16.21 -22.64 0.32
CA THR A 79 17.15 -23.31 1.25
C THR A 79 16.53 -24.50 1.99
N GLY A 80 15.23 -24.75 1.82
CA GLY A 80 14.51 -25.80 2.53
C GLY A 80 14.07 -25.43 3.95
N ALA A 81 14.37 -24.21 4.41
CA ALA A 81 14.01 -23.73 5.76
C ALA A 81 12.49 -23.64 5.99
N LEU A 82 11.68 -23.69 4.93
CA LEU A 82 10.21 -23.68 4.98
C LEU A 82 9.57 -25.04 4.64
N ALA A 83 10.34 -26.13 4.60
CA ALA A 83 9.87 -27.46 4.21
C ALA A 83 9.13 -28.19 5.35
N SER A 84 8.16 -27.54 6.00
CA SER A 84 7.28 -28.14 7.00
C SER A 84 5.83 -27.76 6.71
N ASN A 85 4.91 -28.70 6.90
CA ASN A 85 3.48 -28.45 6.82
C ASN A 85 2.83 -28.15 8.19
N ASP A 86 3.62 -28.15 9.28
CA ASP A 86 3.16 -27.83 10.64
C ASP A 86 3.30 -26.32 10.92
N PRO A 87 2.18 -25.57 11.08
CA PRO A 87 2.21 -24.15 11.43
C PRO A 87 2.95 -23.85 12.74
N LYS A 88 3.07 -24.79 13.68
CA LYS A 88 3.81 -24.55 14.93
C LYS A 88 5.31 -24.48 14.66
N VAL A 89 5.83 -25.37 13.82
CA VAL A 89 7.24 -25.38 13.41
C VAL A 89 7.56 -24.10 12.64
N LEU A 90 6.71 -23.74 11.68
CA LEU A 90 6.88 -22.52 10.89
C LEU A 90 6.67 -21.24 11.72
N GLY A 91 5.78 -21.28 12.71
CA GLY A 91 5.57 -20.19 13.66
C GLY A 91 6.78 -19.97 14.56
N ALA A 92 7.41 -21.05 15.04
CA ALA A 92 8.67 -20.96 15.78
C ALA A 92 9.82 -20.46 14.90
N ALA A 93 9.90 -20.91 13.65
CA ALA A 93 10.89 -20.43 12.69
C ALA A 93 10.71 -18.93 12.38
N PHE A 94 9.48 -18.48 12.16
CA PHE A 94 9.16 -17.06 11.98
C PHE A 94 9.50 -16.26 13.23
N GLY A 95 9.06 -16.72 14.40
CA GLY A 95 9.32 -16.09 15.69
C GLY A 95 10.82 -15.94 15.99
N THR A 96 11.61 -16.96 15.68
CA THR A 96 13.07 -16.93 15.83
C THR A 96 13.69 -15.88 14.88
N PHE A 97 13.24 -15.85 13.63
CA PHE A 97 13.71 -14.89 12.63
C PHE A 97 13.38 -13.44 13.01
N ILE A 98 12.14 -13.12 13.37
CA ILE A 98 11.74 -11.75 13.71
C ILE A 98 12.30 -11.28 15.06
N ALA A 99 12.76 -12.21 15.90
CA ALA A 99 13.40 -11.90 17.17
C ALA A 99 14.91 -11.71 17.06
N ASP A 100 15.56 -12.15 15.97
CA ASP A 100 16.99 -12.01 15.74
C ASP A 100 17.33 -10.62 15.16
N PRO A 101 18.05 -9.76 15.90
CA PRO A 101 18.36 -8.39 15.47
C PRO A 101 19.20 -8.31 14.19
N LEU A 102 20.13 -9.26 14.00
CA LEU A 102 21.03 -9.24 12.84
C LEU A 102 20.27 -9.60 11.58
N ASP A 103 19.41 -10.62 11.65
CA ASP A 103 18.56 -11.03 10.53
C ASP A 103 17.59 -9.91 10.15
N VAL A 104 16.79 -9.39 11.08
CA VAL A 104 15.75 -8.39 10.75
C VAL A 104 16.36 -7.06 10.28
N ILE A 105 17.42 -6.57 10.91
CA ILE A 105 18.09 -5.33 10.50
C ILE A 105 18.83 -5.55 9.17
N GLY A 106 19.46 -6.70 8.99
CA GLY A 106 20.16 -7.05 7.74
C GLY A 106 19.22 -7.02 6.54
N PHE A 107 18.07 -7.70 6.63
CA PHE A 107 17.08 -7.72 5.55
C PHE A 107 16.34 -6.38 5.37
N HIS A 108 16.05 -5.65 6.45
CA HIS A 108 15.54 -4.28 6.38
C HIS A 108 16.52 -3.36 5.61
N THR A 109 17.82 -3.47 5.91
CA THR A 109 18.88 -2.72 5.23
C THR A 109 18.95 -3.09 3.76
N ALA A 110 18.95 -4.38 3.43
CA ALA A 110 18.97 -4.85 2.04
C ALA A 110 17.77 -4.32 1.25
N PHE A 111 16.57 -4.38 1.83
CA PHE A 111 15.35 -3.87 1.21
C PHE A 111 15.39 -2.35 0.99
N MET A 112 15.85 -1.59 1.99
CA MET A 112 16.02 -0.15 1.88
C MET A 112 17.04 0.21 0.79
N VAL A 113 18.19 -0.45 0.74
CA VAL A 113 19.20 -0.20 -0.30
C VAL A 113 18.63 -0.45 -1.70
N LEU A 114 17.91 -1.57 -1.91
CA LEU A 114 17.25 -1.86 -3.18
C LEU A 114 16.27 -0.75 -3.58
N THR A 115 15.47 -0.27 -2.62
CA THR A 115 14.52 0.83 -2.83
C THR A 115 15.24 2.12 -3.23
N LEU A 116 16.29 2.50 -2.48
CA LEU A 116 17.02 3.74 -2.69
C LEU A 116 17.81 3.76 -4.00
N VAL A 117 18.35 2.61 -4.42
CA VAL A 117 19.03 2.48 -5.72
C VAL A 117 18.08 2.79 -6.87
N ILE A 118 16.83 2.30 -6.83
CA ILE A 118 15.82 2.60 -7.86
C ILE A 118 15.49 4.10 -7.85
N VAL A 119 15.22 4.67 -6.68
CA VAL A 119 14.79 6.08 -6.55
C VAL A 119 15.92 7.06 -6.92
N ALA A 120 17.17 6.70 -6.64
CA ALA A 120 18.34 7.49 -7.01
C ALA A 120 18.51 7.60 -8.54
N GLY A 121 18.01 6.62 -9.31
CA GLY A 121 17.94 6.67 -10.77
C GLY A 121 16.93 7.69 -11.31
N GLY A 122 16.13 8.31 -10.45
CA GLY A 122 15.10 9.30 -10.82
C GLY A 122 13.87 8.69 -11.48
N VAL A 123 12.93 9.55 -11.88
CA VAL A 123 11.60 9.12 -12.36
C VAL A 123 11.71 8.25 -13.60
N ARG A 124 12.41 8.69 -14.65
CA ARG A 124 12.48 7.97 -15.94
C ARG A 124 13.39 6.74 -15.93
N HIS A 125 14.62 6.88 -15.41
CA HIS A 125 15.63 5.81 -15.49
C HIS A 125 15.59 4.85 -14.30
N GLY A 126 14.94 5.25 -13.19
CA GLY A 126 14.74 4.45 -12.00
C GLY A 126 13.31 3.93 -11.90
N ILE A 127 12.39 4.79 -11.45
CA ILE A 127 11.01 4.42 -11.08
C ILE A 127 10.25 3.82 -12.26
N GLU A 128 10.19 4.52 -13.40
CA GLU A 128 9.47 4.06 -14.59
C GLU A 128 10.08 2.79 -15.18
N ARG A 129 11.42 2.69 -15.21
CA ARG A 129 12.11 1.49 -15.68
C ARG A 129 11.82 0.28 -14.79
N ALA A 130 11.87 0.47 -13.46
CA ALA A 130 11.54 -0.58 -12.51
C ALA A 130 10.08 -1.01 -12.68
N ALA A 131 9.12 -0.08 -12.74
CA ALA A 131 7.72 -0.40 -12.95
C ALA A 131 7.47 -1.16 -14.27
N ARG A 132 8.12 -0.75 -15.37
CA ARG A 132 7.98 -1.39 -16.70
C ARG A 132 8.47 -2.85 -16.71
N ILE A 133 9.40 -3.21 -15.84
CA ILE A 133 9.95 -4.58 -15.73
C ILE A 133 9.20 -5.38 -14.66
N LEU A 134 9.05 -4.80 -13.47
CA LEU A 134 8.52 -5.48 -12.29
C LEU A 134 7.01 -5.71 -12.36
N MET A 135 6.23 -4.78 -12.90
CA MET A 135 4.76 -4.91 -12.94
C MET A 135 4.30 -6.08 -13.85
N PRO A 136 4.84 -6.29 -15.06
CA PRO A 136 4.52 -7.47 -15.86
C PRO A 136 4.93 -8.79 -15.19
N ILE A 137 6.10 -8.82 -14.52
CA ILE A 137 6.55 -10.00 -13.77
C ILE A 137 5.58 -10.29 -12.63
N LEU A 138 5.19 -9.27 -11.86
CA LEU A 138 4.20 -9.38 -10.79
C LEU A 138 2.87 -9.91 -11.33
N ALA A 139 2.38 -9.36 -12.45
CA ALA A 139 1.16 -9.84 -13.11
C ALA A 139 1.22 -11.33 -13.46
N LEU A 140 2.32 -11.76 -14.08
CA LEU A 140 2.54 -13.15 -14.44
C LEU A 140 2.56 -14.06 -13.20
N LEU A 141 3.31 -13.68 -12.17
CA LEU A 141 3.42 -14.46 -10.94
C LEU A 141 2.07 -14.59 -10.23
N VAL A 142 1.30 -13.49 -10.15
CA VAL A 142 -0.03 -13.49 -9.54
C VAL A 142 -0.96 -14.45 -10.28
N ILE A 143 -0.96 -14.41 -11.62
CA ILE A 143 -1.79 -15.30 -12.44
C ILE A 143 -1.39 -16.77 -12.25
N VAL A 144 -0.10 -17.09 -12.32
CA VAL A 144 0.40 -18.47 -12.16
C VAL A 144 0.00 -19.04 -10.80
N LEU A 145 0.19 -18.28 -9.72
CA LEU A 145 -0.16 -18.72 -8.38
C LEU A 145 -1.68 -18.81 -8.18
N ALA A 146 -2.46 -17.89 -8.74
CA ALA A 146 -3.92 -17.96 -8.69
C ALA A 146 -4.47 -19.18 -9.42
N VAL A 147 -3.98 -19.47 -10.63
CA VAL A 147 -4.35 -20.68 -11.39
C VAL A 147 -3.99 -21.94 -10.60
N ARG A 148 -2.80 -21.97 -9.96
CA ARG A 148 -2.45 -23.11 -9.11
C ARG A 148 -3.40 -23.25 -7.93
N ALA A 149 -3.72 -22.16 -7.24
CA ALA A 149 -4.57 -22.18 -6.04
C ALA A 149 -6.00 -22.66 -6.35
N VAL A 150 -6.61 -22.21 -7.45
CA VAL A 150 -7.99 -22.57 -7.82
C VAL A 150 -8.12 -23.99 -8.38
N THR A 151 -7.01 -24.61 -8.79
CA THR A 151 -6.96 -25.99 -9.32
C THR A 151 -6.62 -27.04 -8.26
N LEU A 152 -6.45 -26.64 -7.00
CA LEU A 152 -6.23 -27.59 -5.89
C LEU A 152 -7.52 -28.33 -5.54
N ASP A 153 -7.38 -29.58 -5.12
CA ASP A 153 -8.50 -30.35 -4.56
C ASP A 153 -9.03 -29.65 -3.30
N GLY A 154 -10.34 -29.39 -3.25
CA GLY A 154 -10.96 -28.64 -2.15
C GLY A 154 -10.95 -27.11 -2.30
N ALA A 155 -10.30 -26.56 -3.32
CA ALA A 155 -10.24 -25.11 -3.60
C ALA A 155 -11.63 -24.44 -3.70
N ALA A 156 -12.63 -25.19 -4.19
CA ALA A 156 -14.00 -24.70 -4.34
C ALA A 156 -14.58 -24.10 -3.05
N LYS A 157 -14.23 -24.64 -1.88
CA LYS A 157 -14.66 -24.08 -0.59
C LYS A 157 -14.05 -22.71 -0.34
N GLY A 158 -12.78 -22.51 -0.67
CA GLY A 158 -12.10 -21.21 -0.52
C GLY A 158 -12.57 -20.18 -1.56
N ILE A 159 -12.90 -20.61 -2.78
CA ILE A 159 -13.53 -19.75 -3.80
C ILE A 159 -14.93 -19.33 -3.35
N ALA A 160 -15.76 -20.29 -2.94
CA ALA A 160 -17.10 -20.04 -2.44
C ALA A 160 -17.06 -19.17 -1.19
N PHE A 161 -16.10 -19.41 -0.28
CA PHE A 161 -15.83 -18.49 0.81
C PHE A 161 -15.58 -17.12 0.20
N PHE A 162 -14.54 -16.91 -0.62
CA PHE A 162 -14.09 -15.61 -1.17
C PHE A 162 -15.15 -14.79 -1.91
N LEU A 163 -15.90 -15.41 -2.82
CA LEU A 163 -16.77 -14.72 -3.76
C LEU A 163 -18.24 -14.65 -3.31
N THR A 164 -18.66 -15.48 -2.35
CA THR A 164 -20.06 -15.45 -1.88
C THR A 164 -20.23 -14.35 -0.84
N PRO A 165 -21.01 -13.29 -1.13
CA PRO A 165 -21.26 -12.27 -0.14
C PRO A 165 -22.19 -12.80 0.96
N ASP A 166 -21.84 -12.52 2.21
CA ASP A 166 -22.66 -12.83 3.38
C ASP A 166 -22.94 -11.56 4.17
N PHE A 167 -24.05 -10.89 3.82
CA PHE A 167 -24.46 -9.61 4.43
C PHE A 167 -24.87 -9.76 5.90
N SER A 168 -25.21 -10.97 6.37
CA SER A 168 -25.55 -11.21 7.78
C SER A 168 -24.36 -10.97 8.72
N LYS A 169 -23.14 -10.95 8.18
CA LYS A 169 -21.88 -10.74 8.92
C LYS A 169 -21.29 -9.34 8.73
N VAL A 170 -22.03 -8.42 8.13
CA VAL A 170 -21.63 -7.02 8.02
C VAL A 170 -21.86 -6.33 9.36
N THR A 171 -20.77 -5.81 9.91
CA THR A 171 -20.76 -5.01 11.14
C THR A 171 -20.08 -3.67 10.87
N TRP A 172 -20.18 -2.73 11.80
CA TRP A 172 -19.43 -1.48 11.68
C TRP A 172 -17.92 -1.70 11.60
N ASN A 173 -17.38 -2.68 12.33
CA ASN A 173 -15.97 -3.07 12.22
C ASN A 173 -15.62 -3.56 10.80
N THR A 174 -16.51 -4.33 10.18
CA THR A 174 -16.38 -4.81 8.80
C THR A 174 -16.35 -3.65 7.80
N VAL A 175 -17.20 -2.64 7.99
CA VAL A 175 -17.27 -1.43 7.16
C VAL A 175 -16.00 -0.59 7.31
N ASN A 176 -15.56 -0.37 8.54
CA ASN A 176 -14.36 0.40 8.85
C ASN A 176 -13.10 -0.23 8.26
N ALA A 177 -12.95 -1.55 8.40
CA ALA A 177 -11.84 -2.30 7.80
C ALA A 177 -11.84 -2.19 6.27
N ALA A 178 -13.01 -2.25 5.63
CA ALA A 178 -13.15 -2.12 4.18
C ALA A 178 -12.70 -0.75 3.67
N LEU A 179 -13.11 0.33 4.35
CA LEU A 179 -12.75 1.68 3.95
C LEU A 179 -11.28 1.98 4.23
N GLY A 180 -10.74 1.57 5.38
CA GLY A 180 -9.32 1.69 5.69
C GLY A 180 -8.44 0.98 4.65
N GLN A 181 -8.81 -0.25 4.29
CA GLN A 181 -8.12 -1.01 3.24
C GLN A 181 -8.18 -0.29 1.87
N ALA A 182 -9.28 0.37 1.53
CA ALA A 182 -9.41 1.12 0.28
C ALA A 182 -8.39 2.28 0.19
N PHE A 183 -8.16 3.00 1.30
CA PHE A 183 -7.18 4.09 1.34
C PHE A 183 -5.76 3.58 1.26
N PHE A 184 -5.45 2.52 2.01
CA PHE A 184 -4.11 1.93 2.00
C PHE A 184 -3.76 1.32 0.64
N SER A 185 -4.65 0.52 0.04
CA SER A 185 -4.44 -0.13 -1.26
C SER A 185 -4.13 0.90 -2.37
N LEU A 186 -4.90 1.98 -2.40
CA LEU A 186 -4.74 3.03 -3.40
C LEU A 186 -3.63 4.05 -3.08
N SER A 187 -2.88 3.87 -1.99
CA SER A 187 -1.83 4.79 -1.52
C SER A 187 -2.31 6.25 -1.33
N LEU A 188 -3.52 6.42 -0.81
CA LEU A 188 -4.16 7.73 -0.66
C LEU A 188 -3.80 8.40 0.66
N GLY A 189 -3.70 9.74 0.64
CA GLY A 189 -3.51 10.54 1.84
C GLY A 189 -2.05 10.84 2.21
N MET A 190 -1.08 10.19 1.56
CA MET A 190 0.37 10.45 1.75
C MET A 190 0.99 11.33 0.66
N GLY A 191 0.22 11.78 -0.33
CA GLY A 191 0.72 12.66 -1.40
C GLY A 191 1.56 11.96 -2.48
N THR A 192 1.59 10.63 -2.49
CA THR A 192 2.20 9.82 -3.56
C THR A 192 1.54 10.11 -4.90
N MET A 193 0.20 10.10 -4.95
CA MET A 193 -0.52 10.34 -6.20
C MET A 193 -0.44 11.82 -6.62
N ILE A 194 -0.38 12.76 -5.67
CA ILE A 194 -0.05 14.17 -5.96
C ILE A 194 1.33 14.26 -6.64
N THR A 195 2.34 13.58 -6.09
CA THR A 195 3.71 13.64 -6.61
C THR A 195 3.80 13.05 -8.02
N TYR A 196 3.22 11.87 -8.25
CA TYR A 196 3.21 11.27 -9.59
C TYR A 196 2.39 12.06 -10.60
N ALA A 197 1.25 12.62 -10.20
CA ALA A 197 0.45 13.46 -11.09
C ALA A 197 1.13 14.79 -11.42
N SER A 198 2.04 15.28 -10.57
CA SER A 198 2.85 16.46 -10.86
C SER A 198 3.79 16.28 -12.06
N TYR A 199 4.05 15.03 -12.48
CA TYR A 199 4.84 14.71 -13.67
C TYR A 199 3.98 14.49 -14.94
N LEU A 200 2.65 14.55 -14.82
CA LEU A 200 1.74 14.27 -15.93
C LEU A 200 1.52 15.50 -16.83
N ASN A 201 1.46 15.23 -18.14
CA ASN A 201 1.03 16.19 -19.16
C ASN A 201 -0.49 16.48 -19.05
N ARG A 202 -0.92 17.70 -19.41
CA ARG A 202 -2.33 18.11 -19.52
C ARG A 202 -3.13 17.34 -20.58
N GLN A 203 -2.48 16.70 -21.54
CA GLN A 203 -3.13 15.82 -22.54
C GLN A 203 -3.65 14.50 -21.95
N VAL A 204 -3.22 14.11 -20.75
CA VAL A 204 -3.67 12.88 -20.11
C VAL A 204 -5.08 13.06 -19.56
N ASN A 205 -6.00 12.14 -19.85
CA ASN A 205 -7.35 12.17 -19.27
C ASN A 205 -7.33 11.65 -17.81
N LEU A 206 -7.36 12.56 -16.82
CA LEU A 206 -7.23 12.18 -15.40
C LEU A 206 -8.35 11.26 -14.90
N PRO A 207 -9.66 11.51 -15.16
CA PRO A 207 -10.71 10.60 -14.73
C PRO A 207 -10.54 9.18 -15.27
N LYS A 208 -10.18 9.05 -16.56
CA LYS A 208 -9.91 7.75 -17.19
C LYS A 208 -8.70 7.07 -16.54
N THR A 209 -7.60 7.80 -16.33
CA THR A 209 -6.40 7.26 -15.69
C THR A 209 -6.68 6.82 -14.25
N ALA A 210 -7.39 7.63 -13.46
CA ALA A 210 -7.78 7.27 -12.10
C ALA A 210 -8.64 5.99 -12.10
N ALA A 211 -9.65 5.91 -12.97
CA ALA A 211 -10.48 4.70 -13.09
C ALA A 211 -9.67 3.47 -13.49
N GLN A 212 -8.73 3.59 -14.44
CA GLN A 212 -7.86 2.48 -14.84
C GLN A 212 -6.98 1.99 -13.70
N VAL A 213 -6.33 2.91 -12.97
CA VAL A 213 -5.48 2.57 -11.82
C VAL A 213 -6.32 1.88 -10.73
N THR A 214 -7.47 2.45 -10.37
CA THR A 214 -8.37 1.88 -9.37
C THR A 214 -8.88 0.49 -9.76
N LEU A 215 -9.27 0.28 -11.03
CA LEU A 215 -9.75 -1.02 -11.51
C LEU A 215 -8.63 -2.07 -11.55
N LEU A 216 -7.42 -1.69 -11.97
CA LEU A 216 -6.27 -2.59 -11.97
C LEU A 216 -5.89 -3.00 -10.54
N ASP A 217 -5.80 -2.05 -9.61
CA ASP A 217 -5.55 -2.32 -8.19
C ASP A 217 -6.59 -3.29 -7.60
N THR A 218 -7.87 -3.00 -7.84
CA THR A 218 -8.98 -3.87 -7.40
C THR A 218 -8.88 -5.26 -8.02
N GLY A 219 -8.57 -5.35 -9.32
CA GLY A 219 -8.39 -6.61 -10.02
C GLY A 219 -7.27 -7.45 -9.42
N PHE A 220 -6.12 -6.83 -9.15
CA PHE A 220 -5.00 -7.48 -8.46
C PHE A 220 -5.39 -7.95 -7.06
N ALA A 221 -6.11 -7.14 -6.28
CA ALA A 221 -6.60 -7.53 -4.96
C ALA A 221 -7.55 -8.75 -5.00
N VAL A 222 -8.45 -8.79 -5.99
CA VAL A 222 -9.36 -9.93 -6.21
C VAL A 222 -8.58 -11.19 -6.59
N ILE A 223 -7.63 -11.09 -7.53
CA ILE A 223 -6.83 -12.24 -7.95
C ILE A 223 -5.92 -12.71 -6.81
N ALA A 224 -5.36 -11.80 -6.00
CA ALA A 224 -4.59 -12.14 -4.81
C ALA A 224 -5.45 -12.88 -3.76
N GLY A 225 -6.72 -12.50 -3.60
CA GLY A 225 -7.67 -13.25 -2.77
C GLY A 225 -7.92 -14.67 -3.28
N LEU A 226 -8.05 -14.84 -4.60
CA LEU A 226 -8.16 -16.14 -5.27
C LEU A 226 -6.85 -16.95 -5.28
N MET A 227 -5.72 -16.29 -5.13
CA MET A 227 -4.42 -16.94 -4.96
C MET A 227 -4.26 -17.52 -3.54
N ILE A 228 -4.76 -16.83 -2.51
CA ILE A 228 -4.52 -17.19 -1.11
C ILE A 228 -5.61 -18.13 -0.58
N LEU A 229 -6.87 -17.73 -0.67
CA LEU A 229 -7.96 -18.39 0.07
C LEU A 229 -8.28 -19.81 -0.45
N PRO A 230 -8.33 -20.08 -1.76
CA PRO A 230 -8.53 -21.43 -2.26
C PRO A 230 -7.46 -22.41 -1.75
N ALA A 231 -6.20 -21.99 -1.71
CA ALA A 231 -5.09 -22.81 -1.23
C ALA A 231 -5.15 -23.07 0.28
N VAL A 232 -5.49 -22.05 1.08
CA VAL A 232 -5.68 -22.17 2.53
C VAL A 232 -6.80 -23.17 2.86
N PHE A 233 -7.94 -23.07 2.19
CA PHE A 233 -9.08 -23.96 2.42
C PHE A 233 -8.85 -25.39 1.87
N ALA A 234 -8.14 -25.53 0.75
CA ALA A 234 -7.82 -26.84 0.17
C ALA A 234 -7.09 -27.76 1.16
N PHE A 235 -6.18 -27.18 1.96
CA PHE A 235 -5.40 -27.90 2.96
C PHE A 235 -5.90 -27.72 4.41
N GLY A 236 -7.10 -27.15 4.60
CA GLY A 236 -7.77 -27.09 5.90
C GLY A 236 -7.15 -26.11 6.91
N PHE A 237 -6.41 -25.11 6.46
CA PHE A 237 -5.83 -24.09 7.34
C PHE A 237 -6.83 -22.96 7.68
N ASP A 238 -6.58 -22.26 8.79
CA ASP A 238 -7.38 -21.11 9.20
C ASP A 238 -7.05 -19.87 8.36
N PRO A 239 -8.03 -19.29 7.62
CA PRO A 239 -7.83 -18.05 6.87
C PRO A 239 -7.70 -16.79 7.74
N ALA A 240 -7.94 -16.86 9.06
CA ALA A 240 -7.96 -15.71 9.96
C ALA A 240 -6.66 -15.54 10.79
N ALA A 241 -5.50 -15.95 10.25
CA ALA A 241 -4.23 -15.94 10.98
C ALA A 241 -3.48 -14.59 11.04
N GLY A 242 -4.10 -13.47 10.61
CA GLY A 242 -3.47 -12.14 10.63
C GLY A 242 -2.15 -12.09 9.84
N PRO A 243 -1.12 -11.36 10.32
CA PRO A 243 0.22 -11.37 9.70
C PRO A 243 0.83 -12.77 9.59
N GLY A 244 0.47 -13.67 10.51
CA GLY A 244 0.87 -15.09 10.48
C GLY A 244 0.33 -15.86 9.27
N LEU A 245 -0.73 -15.38 8.61
CA LEU A 245 -1.24 -16.00 7.38
C LEU A 245 -0.14 -16.09 6.31
N THR A 246 0.62 -15.01 6.14
CA THR A 246 1.61 -14.90 5.06
C THR A 246 2.90 -15.66 5.38
N PHE A 247 3.39 -15.56 6.62
CA PHE A 247 4.72 -16.07 6.99
C PHE A 247 4.70 -17.42 7.72
N ILE A 248 3.50 -17.94 8.06
CA ILE A 248 3.34 -19.23 8.73
C ILE A 248 2.39 -20.11 7.92
N THR A 249 1.14 -19.67 7.73
CA THR A 249 0.11 -20.51 7.09
C THR A 249 0.41 -20.79 5.62
N LEU A 250 0.78 -19.79 4.83
CA LEU A 250 1.07 -19.98 3.40
C LEU A 250 2.30 -20.87 3.15
N PRO A 251 3.43 -20.74 3.85
CA PRO A 251 4.50 -21.73 3.78
C PRO A 251 4.03 -23.15 4.09
N ALA A 252 3.17 -23.34 5.10
CA ALA A 252 2.61 -24.65 5.45
C ALA A 252 1.72 -25.21 4.32
N VAL A 253 0.92 -24.35 3.69
CA VAL A 253 0.12 -24.66 2.51
C VAL A 253 1.00 -25.09 1.33
N PHE A 254 2.06 -24.33 1.02
CA PHE A 254 2.98 -24.67 -0.07
C PHE A 254 3.72 -25.97 0.19
N ALA A 255 4.12 -26.26 1.42
CA ALA A 255 4.81 -27.51 1.78
C ALA A 255 3.96 -28.78 1.50
N GLN A 256 2.63 -28.66 1.42
CA GLN A 256 1.73 -29.75 1.05
C GLN A 256 1.57 -29.92 -0.47
N MET A 257 2.02 -28.95 -1.27
CA MET A 257 1.92 -29.02 -2.72
C MET A 257 3.11 -29.76 -3.34
N PRO A 258 2.88 -30.53 -4.43
CA PRO A 258 3.97 -30.90 -5.33
C PRO A 258 4.71 -29.65 -5.79
N ALA A 259 6.06 -29.69 -5.76
CA ALA A 259 6.92 -28.53 -6.00
C ALA A 259 6.67 -27.34 -5.06
N GLY A 260 6.29 -27.60 -3.80
CA GLY A 260 6.00 -26.58 -2.79
C GLY A 260 7.06 -25.49 -2.61
N ALA A 261 8.34 -25.86 -2.64
CA ALA A 261 9.46 -24.91 -2.56
C ALA A 261 9.45 -23.89 -3.71
N LEU A 262 9.10 -24.32 -4.93
CA LEU A 262 8.96 -23.43 -6.09
C LEU A 262 7.80 -22.46 -5.88
N PHE A 263 6.62 -22.94 -5.51
CA PHE A 263 5.46 -22.07 -5.28
C PHE A 263 5.68 -21.09 -4.13
N SER A 264 6.36 -21.53 -3.06
CA SER A 264 6.77 -20.67 -1.96
C SER A 264 7.73 -19.57 -2.44
N PHE A 265 8.75 -19.93 -3.22
CA PHE A 265 9.70 -18.97 -3.78
C PHE A 265 9.02 -17.95 -4.70
N LEU A 266 8.14 -18.40 -5.59
CA LEU A 266 7.38 -17.52 -6.50
C LEU A 266 6.48 -16.56 -5.72
N PHE A 267 5.81 -17.04 -4.66
CA PHE A 267 4.95 -16.22 -3.80
C PHE A 267 5.72 -15.14 -3.06
N PHE A 268 6.82 -15.48 -2.38
CA PHE A 268 7.61 -14.48 -1.66
C PHE A 268 8.38 -13.55 -2.58
N THR A 269 8.80 -14.01 -3.76
CA THR A 269 9.36 -13.14 -4.81
C THR A 269 8.33 -12.14 -5.30
N LEU A 270 7.09 -12.58 -5.56
CA LEU A 270 5.98 -11.69 -5.91
C LEU A 270 5.73 -10.66 -4.81
N LEU A 271 5.71 -11.09 -3.54
CA LEU A 271 5.46 -10.22 -2.41
C LEU A 271 6.60 -9.20 -2.23
N ALA A 272 7.85 -9.62 -2.43
CA ALA A 272 9.01 -8.74 -2.41
C ALA A 272 8.99 -7.71 -3.54
N ILE A 273 8.61 -8.12 -4.75
CA ILE A 273 8.46 -7.21 -5.89
C ILE A 273 7.34 -6.19 -5.61
N ALA A 274 6.18 -6.66 -5.13
CA ALA A 274 5.06 -5.79 -4.79
C ALA A 274 5.45 -4.76 -3.72
N ALA A 275 6.10 -5.22 -2.65
CA ALA A 275 6.60 -4.35 -1.59
C ALA A 275 7.63 -3.35 -2.12
N LEU A 276 8.59 -3.78 -2.96
CA LEU A 276 9.60 -2.90 -3.52
C LEU A 276 8.98 -1.80 -4.39
N THR A 277 8.01 -2.14 -5.24
CA THR A 277 7.34 -1.15 -6.09
C THR A 277 6.57 -0.11 -5.28
N SER A 278 5.94 -0.51 -4.17
CA SER A 278 5.27 0.40 -3.24
C SER A 278 6.26 1.25 -2.44
N ALA A 279 7.36 0.67 -1.96
CA ALA A 279 8.38 1.40 -1.21
C ALA A 279 9.02 2.53 -2.04
N VAL A 280 9.24 2.27 -3.34
CA VAL A 280 9.72 3.27 -4.30
C VAL A 280 8.73 4.43 -4.45
N SER A 281 7.42 4.16 -4.42
CA SER A 281 6.40 5.22 -4.52
C SER A 281 6.26 6.02 -3.22
N ILE A 282 6.31 5.35 -2.07
CA ILE A 282 6.15 5.96 -0.75
C ILE A 282 7.25 6.99 -0.43
N ILE A 283 8.50 6.74 -0.85
CA ILE A 283 9.61 7.67 -0.58
C ILE A 283 9.62 8.89 -1.51
N GLU A 284 9.02 8.80 -2.70
CA GLU A 284 9.14 9.85 -3.73
C GLU A 284 8.52 11.20 -3.31
N PRO A 285 7.40 11.28 -2.56
CA PRO A 285 6.94 12.52 -1.93
C PRO A 285 7.98 13.19 -1.02
N VAL A 286 8.74 12.40 -0.27
CA VAL A 286 9.79 12.90 0.62
C VAL A 286 10.96 13.45 -0.20
N VAL A 287 11.40 12.69 -1.20
CA VAL A 287 12.51 13.08 -2.06
C VAL A 287 12.16 14.32 -2.88
N SER A 288 10.98 14.37 -3.49
CA SER A 288 10.51 15.53 -4.25
C SER A 288 10.37 16.78 -3.37
N TYR A 289 9.87 16.64 -2.13
CA TYR A 289 9.84 17.75 -1.16
C TYR A 289 11.25 18.29 -0.86
N LEU A 290 12.21 17.42 -0.59
CA LEU A 290 13.59 17.83 -0.30
C LEU A 290 14.28 18.50 -1.50
N ILE A 291 13.98 18.05 -2.71
CA ILE A 291 14.49 18.67 -3.95
C ILE A 291 13.86 20.05 -4.14
N ASP A 292 12.53 20.13 -4.11
CA ASP A 292 11.80 21.35 -4.47
C ASP A 292 11.92 22.44 -3.39
N GLU A 293 11.77 22.07 -2.12
CA GLU A 293 11.64 23.01 -0.99
C GLU A 293 12.97 23.25 -0.28
N ARG A 294 13.87 22.25 -0.29
CA ARG A 294 15.20 22.35 0.34
C ARG A 294 16.35 22.44 -0.66
N LYS A 295 16.06 22.42 -1.96
CA LYS A 295 17.04 22.57 -3.06
C LYS A 295 18.18 21.55 -3.00
N LEU A 296 17.92 20.38 -2.43
CA LEU A 296 18.90 19.30 -2.39
C LEU A 296 19.00 18.60 -3.76
N SER A 297 20.18 18.08 -4.10
CA SER A 297 20.32 17.19 -5.25
C SER A 297 19.51 15.91 -5.03
N ARG A 298 18.98 15.28 -6.09
CA ARG A 298 18.23 14.02 -5.96
C ARG A 298 19.01 12.95 -5.21
N ARG A 299 20.30 12.78 -5.51
CA ARG A 299 21.16 11.80 -4.83
C ARG A 299 21.24 12.08 -3.33
N THR A 300 21.48 13.33 -2.93
CA THR A 300 21.54 13.73 -1.52
C THR A 300 20.19 13.56 -0.84
N ALA A 301 19.10 13.96 -1.48
CA ALA A 301 17.74 13.82 -0.95
C ALA A 301 17.36 12.35 -0.74
N THR A 302 17.59 11.48 -1.74
CA THR A 302 17.28 10.05 -1.66
C THR A 302 18.08 9.34 -0.58
N TRP A 303 19.41 9.44 -0.60
CA TRP A 303 20.24 8.72 0.38
C TRP A 303 20.13 9.34 1.78
N GLY A 304 20.01 10.66 1.89
CA GLY A 304 19.82 11.35 3.16
C GLY A 304 18.49 10.98 3.82
N ALA A 305 17.38 11.11 3.09
CA ALA A 305 16.07 10.71 3.61
C ALA A 305 16.04 9.20 3.91
N GLY A 306 16.57 8.39 3.00
CA GLY A 306 16.64 6.94 3.16
C GLY A 306 17.40 6.49 4.41
N ALA A 307 18.51 7.13 4.73
CA ALA A 307 19.28 6.83 5.94
C ALA A 307 18.49 7.16 7.23
N VAL A 308 17.79 8.29 7.26
CA VAL A 308 16.97 8.65 8.43
C VAL A 308 15.75 7.74 8.56
N ILE A 309 15.08 7.41 7.45
CA ILE A 309 13.95 6.48 7.44
C ILE A 309 14.39 5.10 7.91
N TRP A 310 15.53 4.60 7.42
CA TRP A 310 16.13 3.35 7.88
C TRP A 310 16.40 3.38 9.39
N ALA A 311 17.03 4.44 9.90
CA ALA A 311 17.31 4.58 11.33
C ALA A 311 16.03 4.56 12.19
N LEU A 312 14.94 5.14 11.70
CA LEU A 312 13.62 5.11 12.36
C LEU A 312 12.89 3.77 12.20
N GLY A 313 13.25 2.96 11.20
CA GLY A 313 12.74 1.60 11.02
C GLY A 313 13.34 0.60 12.00
N VAL A 314 14.57 0.84 12.48
CA VAL A 314 15.28 -0.05 13.43
C VAL A 314 14.47 -0.30 14.72
N PRO A 315 13.89 0.71 15.40
CA PRO A 315 12.98 0.47 16.52
C PRO A 315 11.82 -0.48 16.22
N SER A 316 11.18 -0.34 15.06
CA SER A 316 10.10 -1.22 14.62
C SER A 316 10.62 -2.63 14.30
N ALA A 317 11.82 -2.76 13.73
CA ALA A 317 12.45 -4.05 13.47
C ALA A 317 12.76 -4.83 14.77
N LEU A 318 13.19 -4.12 15.81
CA LEU A 318 13.52 -4.71 17.11
C LEU A 318 12.28 -4.99 17.98
N SER A 319 11.12 -4.42 17.64
CA SER A 319 9.91 -4.47 18.48
C SER A 319 9.27 -5.85 18.58
N LEU A 320 9.68 -6.81 17.74
CA LEU A 320 9.22 -8.20 17.80
C LEU A 320 10.26 -9.13 18.46
N GLY A 321 11.41 -8.58 18.86
CA GLY A 321 12.51 -9.30 19.49
C GLY A 321 12.96 -8.61 20.79
N PRO A 322 14.18 -8.04 20.85
CA PRO A 322 14.71 -7.46 22.08
C PRO A 322 13.85 -6.35 22.69
N TRP A 323 13.05 -5.65 21.88
CA TRP A 323 12.23 -4.52 22.32
C TRP A 323 10.73 -4.85 22.41
N LYS A 324 10.38 -6.15 22.46
CA LYS A 324 8.98 -6.62 22.54
C LYS A 324 8.20 -6.07 23.74
N ASP A 325 8.89 -5.76 24.84
CA ASP A 325 8.27 -5.29 26.07
C ASP A 325 8.10 -3.75 26.08
N ILE A 326 8.65 -3.04 25.08
CA ILE A 326 8.48 -1.59 24.93
C ILE A 326 7.16 -1.33 24.20
N THR A 327 6.26 -0.61 24.86
CA THR A 327 4.95 -0.27 24.30
C THR A 327 4.72 1.23 24.19
N VAL A 328 3.98 1.63 23.17
CA VAL A 328 3.53 3.01 22.92
C VAL A 328 2.01 2.96 22.75
N GLY A 329 1.27 3.61 23.66
CA GLY A 329 -0.20 3.54 23.65
C GLY A 329 -0.76 2.12 23.80
N GLY A 330 -0.06 1.24 24.52
CA GLY A 330 -0.46 -0.16 24.73
C GLY A 330 -0.18 -1.10 23.55
N LYS A 331 0.53 -0.64 22.51
CA LYS A 331 0.93 -1.43 21.34
C LYS A 331 2.45 -1.56 21.29
N GLY A 332 2.98 -2.65 20.71
CA GLY A 332 4.41 -2.73 20.38
C GLY A 332 4.79 -1.62 19.38
N ILE A 333 6.07 -1.27 19.30
CA ILE A 333 6.52 -0.11 18.50
C ILE A 333 6.10 -0.23 17.02
N LEU A 334 6.29 -1.39 16.38
CA LEU A 334 5.86 -1.60 14.98
C LEU A 334 4.36 -1.32 14.81
N ASP A 335 3.53 -1.92 15.66
CA ASP A 335 2.07 -1.77 15.61
C ASP A 335 1.63 -0.33 15.94
N ALA A 336 2.35 0.36 16.83
CA ALA A 336 2.05 1.74 17.20
C ALA A 336 2.34 2.70 16.03
N VAL A 337 3.46 2.51 15.34
CA VAL A 337 3.86 3.33 14.20
C VAL A 337 2.97 3.04 12.99
N ASP A 338 2.63 1.77 12.74
CA ASP A 338 1.64 1.40 11.71
C ASP A 338 0.28 2.05 12.01
N TYR A 339 -0.22 1.94 13.24
CA TYR A 339 -1.48 2.57 13.63
C TYR A 339 -1.47 4.10 13.42
N LEU A 340 -0.40 4.77 13.85
CA LEU A 340 -0.25 6.21 13.64
C LEU A 340 -0.35 6.56 12.15
N ALA A 341 0.35 5.83 11.29
CA ALA A 341 0.35 6.11 9.87
C ALA A 341 -0.99 5.73 9.21
N SER A 342 -1.37 4.46 9.31
CA SER A 342 -2.45 3.83 8.56
C SER A 342 -3.84 4.24 9.05
N ASN A 343 -4.01 4.47 10.37
CA ASN A 343 -5.31 4.80 10.96
C ASN A 343 -5.51 6.29 11.25
N ILE A 344 -4.44 7.09 11.33
CA ILE A 344 -4.54 8.52 11.65
C ILE A 344 -4.04 9.38 10.49
N MET A 345 -2.78 9.24 10.07
CA MET A 345 -2.19 10.15 9.10
C MET A 345 -2.79 10.03 7.70
N LEU A 346 -2.98 8.81 7.17
CA LEU A 346 -3.59 8.60 5.84
C LEU A 346 -5.05 9.03 5.78
N PRO A 347 -5.93 8.63 6.73
CA PRO A 347 -7.31 9.10 6.74
C PRO A 347 -7.40 10.62 6.86
N LEU A 348 -6.62 11.24 7.76
CA LEU A 348 -6.58 12.69 7.91
C LEU A 348 -6.09 13.37 6.62
N GLY A 349 -5.04 12.87 6.00
CA GLY A 349 -4.56 13.36 4.71
C GLY A 349 -5.64 13.27 3.62
N GLY A 350 -6.35 12.14 3.55
CA GLY A 350 -7.48 11.94 2.65
C GLY A 350 -8.63 12.93 2.87
N ILE A 351 -9.00 13.19 4.12
CA ILE A 351 -10.01 14.20 4.49
C ILE A 351 -9.56 15.59 4.02
N LEU A 352 -8.32 15.98 4.33
CA LEU A 352 -7.79 17.29 3.96
C LEU A 352 -7.72 17.47 2.44
N ILE A 353 -7.29 16.46 1.70
CA ILE A 353 -7.28 16.46 0.22
C ILE A 353 -8.70 16.61 -0.34
N ALA A 354 -9.65 15.82 0.17
CA ALA A 354 -11.04 15.86 -0.28
C ALA A 354 -11.67 17.24 -0.01
N LEU A 355 -11.48 17.79 1.19
CA LEU A 355 -11.97 19.13 1.54
C LEU A 355 -11.27 20.23 0.73
N PHE A 356 -9.98 20.09 0.44
CA PHE A 356 -9.26 21.03 -0.39
C PHE A 356 -9.85 21.10 -1.80
N VAL A 357 -10.03 19.97 -2.47
CA VAL A 357 -10.64 19.92 -3.79
C VAL A 357 -12.12 20.32 -3.75
N GLY A 358 -12.87 19.84 -2.77
CA GLY A 358 -14.30 20.13 -2.63
C GLY A 358 -14.60 21.61 -2.41
N TRP A 359 -13.84 22.28 -1.54
CA TRP A 359 -14.17 23.64 -1.07
C TRP A 359 -13.20 24.72 -1.50
N SER A 360 -11.90 24.42 -1.60
CA SER A 360 -10.89 25.45 -1.85
C SER A 360 -10.56 25.65 -3.31
N VAL A 361 -10.56 24.57 -4.11
CA VAL A 361 -10.08 24.60 -5.51
C VAL A 361 -11.00 23.90 -6.51
N ALA A 362 -12.29 23.72 -6.18
CA ALA A 362 -13.23 22.92 -6.98
C ALA A 362 -13.26 23.27 -8.48
N ALA A 363 -13.36 24.56 -8.83
CA ALA A 363 -13.39 24.98 -10.23
C ALA A 363 -12.11 24.60 -10.98
N ARG A 364 -10.95 24.79 -10.34
CA ARG A 364 -9.64 24.43 -10.92
C ARG A 364 -9.47 22.92 -11.02
N ALA A 365 -9.94 22.17 -10.03
CA ALA A 365 -9.88 20.72 -10.04
C ALA A 365 -10.77 20.11 -11.14
N VAL A 366 -11.95 20.70 -11.40
CA VAL A 366 -12.82 20.31 -12.52
C VAL A 366 -12.17 20.64 -13.87
N ASP A 367 -11.57 21.83 -14.02
CA ASP A 367 -10.80 22.22 -15.21
C ASP A 367 -9.67 21.20 -15.50
N GLU A 368 -8.91 20.81 -14.47
CA GLU A 368 -7.93 19.74 -14.61
C GLU A 368 -8.58 18.40 -14.96
N ALA A 369 -9.66 17.98 -14.31
CA ALA A 369 -10.31 16.71 -14.62
C ALA A 369 -10.86 16.65 -16.06
N GLN A 370 -11.20 17.80 -16.65
CA GLN A 370 -11.69 17.91 -18.02
C GLN A 370 -10.57 18.03 -19.06
N SER A 371 -9.39 18.51 -18.66
CA SER A 371 -8.23 18.68 -19.53
C SER A 371 -7.71 17.32 -20.05
N GLY A 372 -7.55 17.22 -21.37
CA GLY A 372 -7.04 16.01 -22.05
C GLY A 372 -8.11 14.95 -22.36
N GLY A 373 -9.39 15.22 -22.10
CA GLY A 373 -10.51 14.38 -22.52
C GLY A 373 -11.23 14.92 -23.75
N ASP A 374 -11.77 14.01 -24.58
CA ASP A 374 -12.55 14.36 -25.77
C ASP A 374 -13.95 14.91 -25.43
N HIS A 375 -14.41 14.69 -24.19
CA HIS A 375 -15.74 15.05 -23.73
C HIS A 375 -15.73 15.69 -22.34
N PRO A 376 -16.72 16.55 -22.02
CA PRO A 376 -16.88 17.10 -20.68
C PRO A 376 -17.05 15.98 -19.64
N PHE A 377 -16.40 16.14 -18.49
CA PHE A 377 -16.54 15.20 -17.38
C PHE A 377 -17.95 15.26 -16.78
N ALA A 378 -18.85 14.40 -17.26
CA ALA A 378 -20.27 14.39 -16.89
C ALA A 378 -20.52 14.20 -15.38
N LEU A 379 -19.62 13.47 -14.70
CA LEU A 379 -19.71 13.19 -13.27
C LEU A 379 -19.03 14.25 -12.39
N ALA A 380 -18.58 15.38 -12.94
CA ALA A 380 -17.87 16.42 -12.19
C ALA A 380 -18.64 16.91 -10.95
N ARG A 381 -19.97 17.12 -11.06
CA ARG A 381 -20.79 17.56 -9.93
C ARG A 381 -20.88 16.51 -8.83
N VAL A 382 -21.02 15.23 -9.21
CA VAL A 382 -21.07 14.10 -8.29
C VAL A 382 -19.72 13.94 -7.58
N TRP A 383 -18.62 14.00 -8.34
CA TRP A 383 -17.26 13.92 -7.80
C TRP A 383 -16.98 15.04 -6.79
N ILE A 384 -17.32 16.29 -7.11
CA ILE A 384 -17.16 17.41 -6.17
C ILE A 384 -18.06 17.24 -4.95
N PHE A 385 -19.29 16.74 -5.10
CA PHE A 385 -20.16 16.44 -3.95
C PHE A 385 -19.55 15.36 -3.03
N ILE A 386 -18.97 14.30 -3.61
CA ILE A 386 -18.26 13.26 -2.85
C ILE A 386 -17.07 13.88 -2.10
N CYS A 387 -16.25 14.71 -2.76
CA CYS A 387 -15.11 15.37 -2.12
C CYS A 387 -15.52 16.35 -1.01
N ARG A 388 -16.66 17.05 -1.17
CA ARG A 388 -17.15 18.01 -0.17
C ARG A 388 -17.70 17.37 1.09
N PHE A 389 -18.42 16.25 0.95
CA PHE A 389 -19.25 15.71 2.02
C PHE A 389 -19.01 14.22 2.26
N VAL A 390 -19.19 13.39 1.24
CA VAL A 390 -19.24 11.92 1.41
C VAL A 390 -17.88 11.37 1.85
N ALA A 391 -16.80 11.70 1.14
CA ALA A 391 -15.46 11.21 1.46
C ALA A 391 -14.98 11.74 2.83
N PRO A 392 -15.03 13.06 3.15
CA PRO A 392 -14.66 13.54 4.47
C PRO A 392 -15.46 12.89 5.61
N ALA A 393 -16.78 12.77 5.47
CA ALA A 393 -17.63 12.21 6.51
C ALA A 393 -17.38 10.71 6.73
N ALA A 394 -17.29 9.93 5.64
CA ALA A 394 -17.03 8.50 5.73
C ALA A 394 -15.65 8.20 6.33
N VAL A 395 -14.63 8.95 5.92
CA VAL A 395 -13.26 8.76 6.44
C VAL A 395 -13.15 9.23 7.88
N ALA A 396 -13.78 10.35 8.24
CA ALA A 396 -13.82 10.81 9.63
C ALA A 396 -14.55 9.81 10.54
N TRP A 397 -15.65 9.22 10.06
CA TRP A 397 -16.36 8.16 10.78
C TRP A 397 -15.44 6.96 11.07
N VAL A 398 -14.71 6.49 10.07
CA VAL A 398 -13.79 5.36 10.24
C VAL A 398 -12.61 5.68 11.15
N MET A 399 -12.09 6.91 11.05
CA MET A 399 -11.03 7.38 11.94
C MET A 399 -11.50 7.44 13.40
N ILE A 400 -12.71 7.97 13.66
CA ILE A 400 -13.27 8.08 15.03
C ILE A 400 -13.64 6.71 15.59
N SER A 401 -14.19 5.82 14.77
CA SER A 401 -14.59 4.49 15.22
C SER A 401 -13.45 3.47 15.30
N GLY A 402 -12.25 3.85 14.82
CA GLY A 402 -11.01 3.09 14.97
C GLY A 402 -10.09 3.60 16.09
N LEU A 403 -10.44 4.73 16.73
CA LEU A 403 -9.87 5.21 18.00
C LEU A 403 -10.58 4.50 19.16
#